data_AF-A0A9D1XT49-F1
#
_entry.id   AF-A0A9D1XT49-F1
#
_cell.length_a   1.000
_cell.length_b   1.000
_cell.length_c   1.000
_cell.angle_alpha   90.00
_cell.angle_beta   90.00
_cell.angle_gamma   90.00
#
_symmetry.space_group_name_H-M   'P 1'
#
loop_
_entity.id
_entity.type
_entity.pdbx_description
1 polymer ?
#
loop_
_entity_poly.entity_id
_entity_poly.type
_entity_poly.pdbx_seq_one_letter_code
_entity_poly.pdbx_strand_id
1 'polypeptide(L)' 'MRKEQRETILSETGKFLVDIAKLVFGGVILAGIMKYESVNSALLYGIGGAAVAACFISGLILLTLSKR' A
#
# COMPACT_ATOMS: atom_id res chain seq x y z
N MET A 1 4.03 -7.30 -29.30
CA MET A 1 4.86 -7.47 -28.08
C MET A 1 4.77 -6.32 -27.07
N ARG A 2 4.70 -5.02 -27.46
CA ARG A 2 4.81 -3.90 -26.47
C ARG A 2 3.58 -3.64 -25.57
N LYS A 3 2.34 -3.89 -26.00
CA LYS A 3 1.13 -3.56 -25.21
C LYS A 3 0.89 -4.55 -24.08
N GLU A 4 0.87 -5.84 -24.41
CA GLU A 4 0.59 -6.93 -23.45
C GLU A 4 1.63 -7.01 -22.32
N GLN A 5 2.91 -6.77 -22.64
CA GLN A 5 3.96 -6.65 -21.62
C GLN A 5 3.76 -5.45 -20.69
N ARG A 6 3.34 -4.30 -21.24
CA ARG A 6 3.07 -3.09 -20.44
C ARG A 6 1.88 -3.30 -19.51
N GLU A 7 0.79 -3.89 -20.01
CA GLU A 7 -0.37 -4.25 -19.19
C GLU A 7 0.04 -5.22 -18.07
N THR A 8 0.82 -6.26 -18.40
CA THR A 8 1.34 -7.21 -17.40
C THR A 8 2.14 -6.49 -16.31
N ILE A 9 3.07 -5.61 -16.67
CA ILE A 9 3.88 -4.85 -15.71
C ILE A 9 3.01 -3.95 -14.82
N LEU A 10 2.04 -3.23 -15.40
CA LEU A 10 1.12 -2.40 -14.61
C LEU A 10 0.27 -3.23 -13.65
N SER A 11 -0.22 -4.40 -14.09
CA SER A 11 -1.00 -5.33 -13.26
C SER A 11 -0.18 -5.82 -12.07
N GLU A 12 1.02 -6.35 -12.32
CA GLU A 12 1.88 -6.89 -11.27
C GLU A 12 2.36 -5.81 -10.30
N THR A 13 2.68 -4.62 -10.81
CA THR A 13 3.04 -3.46 -9.96
C THR A 13 1.87 -3.02 -9.10
N GLY A 14 0.66 -3.00 -9.65
CA GLY A 14 -0.55 -2.66 -8.91
C GLY A 14 -0.88 -3.67 -7.81
N LYS A 15 -0.77 -4.98 -8.10
CA LYS A 15 -0.90 -6.04 -7.08
C LYS A 15 0.13 -5.89 -5.97
N PHE A 16 1.39 -5.66 -6.34
CA PHE A 16 2.49 -5.46 -5.41
C PHE A 16 2.24 -4.28 -4.45
N LEU A 17 1.76 -3.14 -4.96
CA LEU A 17 1.42 -1.98 -4.14
C LEU A 17 0.26 -2.26 -3.18
N VAL A 18 -0.75 -3.02 -3.60
CA VAL A 18 -1.85 -3.44 -2.73
C VAL A 18 -1.34 -4.37 -1.62
N ASP A 19 -0.39 -5.25 -1.91
CA ASP A 19 0.20 -6.13 -0.90
C ASP A 19 1.09 -5.35 0.08
N ILE A 20 1.88 -4.37 -0.38
CA ILE A 20 2.57 -3.43 0.51
C ILE A 20 1.57 -2.73 1.42
N ALA A 21 0.45 -2.24 0.90
CA ALA A 21 -0.56 -1.55 1.71
C ALA A 21 -1.07 -2.45 2.86
N LYS A 22 -1.30 -3.74 2.61
CA LYS A 22 -1.70 -4.72 3.64
C LYS A 22 -0.59 -4.94 4.68
N LEU A 23 0.66 -5.06 4.24
CA LEU A 23 1.81 -5.24 5.13
C LEU A 23 2.01 -4.02 6.05
N VAL A 24 1.94 -2.81 5.48
CA VAL A 24 2.03 -1.56 6.25
C VAL A 24 0.86 -1.44 7.22
N PHE A 25 -0.36 -1.78 6.80
CA PHE A 25 -1.53 -1.79 7.67
C PHE A 25 -1.34 -2.72 8.88
N GLY A 26 -0.91 -3.97 8.63
CA GLY A 26 -0.58 -4.91 9.69
C GLY A 26 0.50 -4.39 10.64
N GLY A 27 1.56 -3.77 10.10
CA GLY A 27 2.63 -3.17 10.88
C GLY A 27 2.18 -2.00 11.77
N VAL A 28 1.30 -1.13 11.26
CA VAL A 28 0.74 0.00 12.01
C VAL A 28 -0.11 -0.48 13.18
N ILE A 29 -0.97 -1.48 12.95
CA ILE A 29 -1.79 -2.07 14.01
C ILE A 29 -0.92 -2.79 15.05
N LEU A 30 0.06 -3.57 14.60
CA LEU A 30 0.98 -4.29 15.47
C LEU A 30 1.79 -3.31 16.36
N ALA A 31 2.35 -2.26 15.76
CA ALA A 31 3.07 -1.22 16.49
C ALA A 31 2.15 -0.47 17.49
N GLY A 32 0.88 -0.30 17.13
CA GLY A 32 -0.13 0.31 18.01
C GLY A 32 -0.41 -0.51 19.26
N ILE A 33 -0.52 -1.84 19.13
CA ILE A 33 -0.77 -2.74 20.28
C ILE A 33 0.47 -2.96 21.14
N MET A 34 1.67 -2.85 20.55
CA MET A 34 2.93 -3.00 21.28
C MET A 34 3.23 -1.83 22.24
N LYS A 35 2.40 -0.77 22.23
CA LYS A 35 2.44 0.38 23.16
C LYS A 35 3.87 0.85 23.47
N TYR A 36 4.66 1.10 22.43
CA TYR A 36 5.99 1.68 22.59
C TYR A 36 5.90 3.04 23.28
N GLU A 37 6.48 3.18 24.48
CA GLU A 37 6.44 4.42 25.28
C GLU A 37 7.01 5.64 24.53
N SER A 38 7.92 5.42 23.58
CA SER A 38 8.57 6.46 22.79
C SER A 38 7.84 6.82 21.49
N VAL A 39 6.75 6.13 21.13
CA VAL A 39 6.06 6.34 19.85
C VAL A 39 4.72 7.03 20.05
N ASN A 40 4.56 8.21 19.45
CA ASN A 40 3.29 8.93 19.47
C ASN A 40 2.24 8.20 18.61
N SER A 41 1.18 7.70 19.24
CA SER A 41 0.12 6.95 18.57
C SER A 41 -0.60 7.76 17.48
N ALA A 42 -0.76 9.07 17.65
CA ALA A 42 -1.40 9.92 16.64
C ALA A 42 -0.56 10.00 15.36
N LEU A 43 0.77 10.09 15.50
CA LEU A 43 1.69 10.08 14.35
C LEU A 43 1.77 8.69 13.72
N LEU A 44 1.76 7.63 14.53
CA LEU A 44 1.76 6.25 14.05
C LEU A 44 0.56 5.97 13.15
N TYR A 45 -0.65 6.28 13.62
CA TYR A 45 -1.87 6.07 12.84
C TYR A 45 -2.01 7.09 11.70
N GLY A 46 -1.56 8.33 11.89
CA GLY A 46 -1.61 9.37 10.86
C GLY A 46 -0.72 9.04 9.66
N ILE A 47 0.60 8.91 9.89
CA ILE A 47 1.58 8.63 8.84
C ILE A 47 1.36 7.22 8.28
N GLY A 48 1.17 6.24 9.17
CA GLY A 48 0.91 4.86 8.79
C GLY A 48 -0.36 4.72 7.96
N GLY A 49 -1.46 5.33 8.38
CA GLY A 49 -2.71 5.35 7.63
C GLY A 49 -2.59 6.05 6.28
N ALA A 50 -1.90 7.19 6.23
CA ALA A 50 -1.63 7.90 4.97
C ALA A 50 -0.81 7.05 3.99
N ALA A 51 0.21 6.34 4.48
CA ALA A 51 1.02 5.44 3.67
C ALA A 51 0.20 4.26 3.11
N VAL A 52 -0.65 3.64 3.95
CA VAL A 52 -1.58 2.58 3.51
C VAL A 52 -2.50 3.09 2.42
N ALA A 53 -3.13 4.25 2.62
CA ALA A 53 -4.03 4.85 1.64
C ALA A 53 -3.31 5.17 0.31
N ALA A 54 -2.10 5.75 0.38
CA ALA A 54 -1.32 6.07 -0.81
C ALA A 54 -0.95 4.81 -1.62
N CYS A 55 -0.45 3.76 -0.97
CA CYS A 55 -0.12 2.50 -1.64
C CYS A 55 -1.37 1.79 -2.19
N PHE A 56 -2.47 1.78 -1.43
CA PHE A 56 -3.70 1.13 -1.87
C PHE A 56 -4.33 1.85 -3.06
N ILE A 57 -4.47 3.18 -3.00
CA ILE A 57 -5.04 3.98 -4.11
C ILE A 57 -4.17 3.88 -5.35
N SER A 58 -2.85 4.03 -5.22
CA SER A 58 -1.93 3.90 -6.37
C SER A 58 -1.98 2.49 -6.98
N GLY A 59 -2.01 1.45 -6.15
CA GLY A 59 -2.17 0.07 -6.59
C GLY A 59 -3.48 -0.17 -7.36
N LEU A 60 -4.59 0.36 -6.86
CA LEU A 60 -5.89 0.29 -7.56
C LEU A 60 -5.90 1.06 -8.88
N ILE A 61 -5.27 2.23 -8.93
CA ILE A 61 -5.15 3.02 -10.18
C ILE A 61 -4.34 2.23 -11.21
N LEU A 62 -3.21 1.64 -10.83
CA LEU A 62 -2.37 0.82 -11.71
C LEU A 62 -3.11 -0.41 -12.25
N LEU A 63 -3.86 -1.11 -11.38
CA LEU A 63 -4.70 -2.24 -11.78
C LEU A 63 -5.81 -1.84 -12.75
N THR A 64 -6.42 -0.67 -12.54
CA THR A 64 -7.48 -0.16 -13.41
C THR A 64 -6.92 0.26 -14.76
N LEU A 65 -5.75 0.91 -14.79
CA LEU A 65 -5.05 1.30 -16.01
C LEU A 65 -4.51 0.10 -16.79
N SER A 66 -4.19 -1.00 -16.12
CA SER A 66 -3.78 -2.25 -16.77
C SER A 66 -4.91 -2.95 -17.53
N LYS A 67 -6.17 -2.75 -17.11
CA LYS A 67 -7.35 -3.39 -17.73
C LYS A 67 -7.94 -2.56 -18.87
N ARG A 68 -7.31 -1.44 -19.23
CA ARG A 68 -7.82 -0.43 -20.16
C ARG A 68 -6.94 -0.34 -21.39
#